data_AF-A0A097EMA7-F1
#
_entry.id   AF-A0A097EMA7-F1
#
_cell.length_a   1.000
_cell.length_b   1.000
_cell.length_c   1.000
_cell.angle_alpha   90.00
_cell.angle_beta   90.00
_cell.angle_gamma   90.00
#
_symmetry.space_group_name_H-M   'P 1'
#
loop_
_entity.id
_entity.type
_entity.pdbx_description
1 polymer ?
#
loop_
_entity_poly.entity_id
_entity_poly.type
_entity_poly.pdbx_seq_one_letter_code
_entity_poly.pdbx_strand_id
1 'polypeptide(L)'
;MDNSVSPEALSLIIELSFVTLIIASFAVSVMFILSQQRLARILAKQNGSYKIHGAWLWTQLLPLWSYIALVVVAVKLDDQIKIYQSKHNQTLKFKGVLVYWYVGLTILNLVPLINIATTIISLVLFIIIWSNIAKTTKQLLEKDNLEN
;
A
#
# COMPACT_ATOMS: atom_id res chain seq x y z
N MET A 1 -45.71 19.34 0.92
CA MET A 1 -44.67 19.16 1.95
C MET A 1 -43.35 19.24 1.22
N ASP A 2 -42.60 20.31 1.45
CA ASP A 2 -41.27 20.46 0.86
C ASP A 2 -40.33 19.51 1.61
N ASN A 3 -39.85 18.46 0.95
CA ASN A 3 -38.92 17.49 1.53
C ASN A 3 -37.48 18.03 1.49
N SER A 4 -37.30 19.33 1.74
CA SER A 4 -35.99 19.97 1.71
C SER A 4 -35.25 19.67 3.00
N VAL A 5 -34.09 19.01 2.88
CA VAL A 5 -33.12 18.87 3.98
C VAL A 5 -32.67 20.27 4.41
N SER A 6 -32.70 20.58 5.71
CA SER A 6 -32.23 21.88 6.20
C SER A 6 -30.73 22.04 5.93
N PRO A 7 -30.23 23.28 5.70
CA PRO A 7 -28.79 23.52 5.52
C PRO A 7 -27.93 22.97 6.67
N GLU A 8 -28.46 23.03 7.90
CA GLU A 8 -27.84 22.49 9.11
C GLU A 8 -27.71 20.96 9.04
N ALA A 9 -28.78 20.27 8.63
CA ALA A 9 -28.77 18.82 8.44
C ALA A 9 -27.83 18.41 7.30
N LEU A 10 -27.77 19.18 6.21
CA LEU A 10 -26.82 18.95 5.12
C LEU A 10 -25.36 19.09 5.59
N SER A 11 -25.06 20.15 6.34
CA SER A 11 -23.72 20.38 6.91
C SER A 11 -23.28 19.22 7.81
N LEU A 12 -24.17 18.75 8.67
CA LEU A 12 -23.91 17.62 9.57
C LEU A 12 -23.67 16.31 8.81
N ILE A 13 -24.46 16.03 7.75
CA ILE A 13 -24.24 14.87 6.89
C ILE A 13 -22.86 14.92 6.20
N ILE A 14 -22.48 16.09 5.70
CA ILE A 14 -21.18 16.31 5.05
C ILE A 14 -20.06 16.06 6.05
N GLU A 15 -20.13 16.64 7.25
CA GLU A 15 -19.13 16.47 8.30
C GLU A 15 -18.97 15.00 8.72
N LEU A 16 -20.08 14.29 8.99
CA LEU A 16 -20.06 12.87 9.32
C LEU A 16 -19.48 12.02 8.18
N SER A 17 -19.76 12.38 6.94
CA SER A 17 -19.21 11.71 5.76
C SER A 17 -17.68 11.90 5.68
N PHE A 18 -17.19 13.11 5.93
CA PHE A 18 -15.75 13.40 6.00
C PHE A 18 -15.06 12.62 7.12
N VAL A 19 -15.61 12.63 8.33
CA VAL A 19 -15.06 11.86 9.46
C VAL A 19 -15.00 10.37 9.13
N THR A 20 -16.08 9.82 8.57
CA THR A 20 -16.14 8.41 8.16
C THR A 20 -15.07 8.09 7.12
N LEU A 21 -14.88 8.96 6.13
CA LEU A 21 -13.86 8.79 5.09
C LEU A 21 -12.44 8.82 5.67
N ILE A 22 -12.16 9.72 6.62
CA ILE A 22 -10.86 9.79 7.30
C ILE A 22 -10.60 8.48 8.06
N ILE A 23 -11.55 8.00 8.85
CA ILE A 23 -11.41 6.75 9.61
C ILE A 23 -11.19 5.56 8.67
N ALA A 24 -11.98 5.46 7.59
CA ALA A 24 -11.83 4.40 6.59
C ALA A 24 -10.45 4.45 5.92
N SER A 25 -9.97 5.63 5.54
CA SER A 25 -8.66 5.81 4.91
C SER A 25 -7.51 5.41 5.84
N PHE A 26 -7.63 5.71 7.14
CA PHE A 26 -6.68 5.30 8.16
C PHE A 26 -6.67 3.77 8.31
N ALA A 27 -7.84 3.14 8.41
CA ALA A 27 -7.96 1.68 8.50
C ALA A 27 -7.34 0.97 7.27
N VAL A 28 -7.63 1.47 6.06
CA VAL A 28 -7.02 0.97 4.81
C VAL A 28 -5.49 1.08 4.85
N SER A 29 -4.96 2.21 5.32
CA SER A 29 -3.52 2.43 5.44
C SER A 29 -2.87 1.44 6.41
N VAL A 30 -3.49 1.22 7.58
CA VAL A 30 -3.01 0.23 8.56
C VAL A 30 -3.02 -1.19 7.98
N MET A 31 -4.11 -1.61 7.32
CA MET A 31 -4.19 -2.94 6.71
C MET A 31 -3.17 -3.14 5.59
N PHE A 32 -2.90 -2.09 4.80
CA PHE A 32 -1.87 -2.10 3.78
C PHE A 32 -0.47 -2.27 4.38
N ILE A 33 -0.13 -1.51 5.43
CA ILE A 33 1.14 -1.62 6.16
C ILE A 33 1.31 -3.03 6.75
N LEU A 34 0.25 -3.58 7.37
CA LEU A 34 0.27 -4.95 7.90
C LEU A 34 0.53 -5.99 6.79
N SER A 35 -0.01 -5.78 5.60
CA SER A 35 0.22 -6.64 4.44
C SER A 35 1.68 -6.61 3.99
N GLN A 36 2.29 -5.42 3.91
CA GLN A 36 3.73 -5.27 3.64
C GLN A 36 4.59 -5.92 4.72
N GLN A 37 4.25 -5.70 6.00
CA GLN A 37 4.96 -6.27 7.14
C GLN A 37 4.91 -7.80 7.15
N ARG A 38 3.79 -8.39 6.73
CA ARG A 38 3.67 -9.85 6.57
C ARG A 38 4.58 -10.35 5.46
N LEU A 39 4.54 -9.73 4.28
CA LEU A 39 5.40 -10.09 3.15
C LEU A 39 6.89 -10.00 3.52
N ALA A 40 7.31 -8.87 4.11
CA ALA A 40 8.69 -8.64 4.53
C ALA A 40 9.20 -9.69 5.52
N ARG A 41 8.36 -10.12 6.47
CA ARG A 41 8.73 -11.16 7.43
C ARG A 41 8.94 -12.53 6.78
N ILE A 42 8.06 -12.91 5.86
CA ILE A 42 8.14 -14.20 5.16
C ILE A 42 9.38 -14.24 4.28
N LEU A 43 9.63 -13.18 3.49
CA LEU A 43 10.82 -13.07 2.66
C LEU A 43 12.11 -13.07 3.49
N ALA A 44 12.15 -12.34 4.61
CA ALA A 44 13.30 -12.37 5.52
C ALA A 44 13.59 -13.77 6.05
N LYS A 45 12.53 -14.53 6.44
CA LYS A 45 12.62 -15.93 6.88
C LYS A 45 13.19 -16.83 5.77
N GLN A 46 12.56 -16.83 4.59
CA GLN A 46 12.94 -17.71 3.49
C GLN A 46 14.33 -17.40 2.93
N ASN A 47 14.71 -16.13 2.90
CA ASN A 47 16.03 -15.74 2.41
C ASN A 47 17.16 -15.91 3.44
N GLY A 48 16.84 -16.07 4.73
CA GLY A 48 17.83 -15.94 5.80
C GLY A 48 18.49 -14.55 5.82
N SER A 49 17.71 -13.50 5.50
CA SER A 49 18.22 -12.14 5.28
C SER A 49 17.76 -11.16 6.37
N TYR A 50 18.25 -9.91 6.30
CA TYR A 50 17.89 -8.86 7.26
C TYR A 50 16.38 -8.59 7.28
N LYS A 51 15.85 -8.18 8.43
CA LYS A 51 14.44 -7.76 8.55
C LYS A 51 14.31 -6.29 8.17
N ILE A 52 13.28 -5.95 7.38
CA ILE A 52 12.90 -4.55 7.17
C ILE A 52 12.51 -3.96 8.52
N HIS A 53 13.17 -2.88 8.92
CA HIS A 53 12.94 -2.26 10.22
C HIS A 53 11.52 -1.69 10.31
N GLY A 54 10.82 -1.98 11.41
CA GLY A 54 9.40 -1.65 11.58
C GLY A 54 9.10 -0.15 11.48
N ALA A 55 10.05 0.73 11.84
CA ALA A 55 9.86 2.16 11.70
C ALA A 55 9.57 2.57 10.24
N TRP A 56 10.22 1.95 9.25
CA TRP A 56 9.96 2.25 7.83
C TRP A 56 8.54 1.87 7.38
N LEU A 57 7.92 0.90 8.05
CA LEU A 57 6.55 0.48 7.78
C LEU A 57 5.54 1.44 8.43
N TRP A 58 5.72 1.73 9.72
CA TRP A 58 4.73 2.51 10.49
C TRP A 58 4.82 4.02 10.26
N THR A 59 6.00 4.54 9.93
CA THR A 59 6.14 5.96 9.58
C THR A 59 5.44 6.32 8.27
N GLN A 60 4.94 5.34 7.51
CA GLN A 60 4.07 5.60 6.34
C GLN A 60 2.76 6.31 6.71
N LEU A 61 2.32 6.26 7.97
CA LEU A 61 1.12 6.96 8.44
C LEU A 61 1.32 8.48 8.58
N LEU A 62 2.56 8.96 8.54
CA LEU A 62 2.87 10.39 8.60
C LEU A 62 2.69 11.01 7.20
N PRO A 63 1.77 11.97 7.00
CA PRO A 63 1.35 12.41 5.67
C PRO A 63 2.48 12.79 4.70
N LEU A 64 3.41 13.65 5.11
CA LEU A 64 4.53 14.08 4.25
C LEU A 64 5.64 13.03 4.12
N TRP A 65 5.81 12.19 5.13
CA TRP A 65 6.86 11.16 5.15
C TRP A 65 6.43 9.88 4.45
N SER A 66 5.11 9.69 4.25
CA SER A 66 4.50 8.52 3.65
C SER A 66 5.13 8.15 2.31
N TYR A 67 5.37 9.14 1.45
CA TYR A 67 5.97 8.96 0.13
C TYR A 67 7.38 8.36 0.22
N ILE A 68 8.23 8.90 1.10
CA ILE A 68 9.60 8.44 1.30
C ILE A 68 9.58 7.03 1.90
N ALA A 69 8.80 6.83 2.96
CA ALA A 69 8.70 5.54 3.63
C ALA A 69 8.19 4.43 2.70
N LEU A 70 7.19 4.72 1.85
CA LEU A 70 6.68 3.79 0.84
C LEU A 70 7.76 3.38 -0.16
N VAL A 71 8.51 4.34 -0.70
CA VAL A 71 9.60 4.05 -1.64
C VAL A 71 10.69 3.22 -0.96
N VAL A 72 11.12 3.58 0.25
CA VAL A 72 12.14 2.83 0.99
C VAL A 72 11.69 1.39 1.27
N VAL A 73 10.44 1.18 1.69
CA VAL A 73 9.89 -0.16 1.89
C VAL A 73 9.81 -0.93 0.57
N ALA A 74 9.41 -0.28 -0.52
CA ALA A 74 9.34 -0.92 -1.84
C ALA A 74 10.71 -1.36 -2.34
N VAL A 75 11.75 -0.53 -2.22
CA VAL A 75 13.14 -0.89 -2.57
C VAL A 75 13.59 -2.11 -1.77
N LYS A 76 13.41 -2.08 -0.44
CA LYS A 76 13.83 -3.17 0.44
C LYS A 76 13.08 -4.48 0.16
N LEU A 77 11.78 -4.40 -0.16
CA LEU A 77 11.00 -5.58 -0.58
C LEU A 77 11.47 -6.10 -1.93
N ASP A 78 11.74 -5.21 -2.90
CA ASP A 78 12.21 -5.58 -4.24
C ASP A 78 13.57 -6.29 -4.17
N ASP A 79 14.48 -5.83 -3.30
CA ASP A 79 15.77 -6.49 -3.06
C ASP A 79 15.61 -7.87 -2.45
N GLN A 80 14.75 -8.04 -1.44
CA GLN A 80 14.46 -9.36 -0.88
C GLN A 80 13.79 -10.29 -1.90
N ILE A 81 12.94 -9.75 -2.77
CA ILE A 81 12.34 -10.54 -3.85
C ILE A 81 13.43 -11.00 -4.81
N LYS A 82 14.34 -10.12 -5.27
CA LYS A 82 15.44 -10.53 -6.16
C LYS A 82 16.28 -11.66 -5.58
N ILE A 83 16.62 -11.58 -4.29
CA ILE A 83 17.35 -12.64 -3.57
C ILE A 83 16.55 -13.95 -3.58
N TYR A 84 15.24 -13.88 -3.33
CA TYR A 84 14.37 -15.06 -3.36
C TYR A 84 14.32 -15.68 -4.76
N GLN A 85 14.10 -14.84 -5.78
CA GLN A 85 13.99 -15.27 -7.17
C GLN A 85 15.29 -15.91 -7.66
N SER A 86 16.46 -15.38 -7.28
CA SER A 86 17.75 -15.98 -7.63
C SER A 86 17.99 -17.33 -6.95
N LYS A 87 17.48 -17.53 -5.74
CA LYS A 87 17.62 -18.81 -5.00
C LYS A 87 16.67 -19.90 -5.50
N HIS A 88 15.47 -19.51 -5.93
CA HIS A 88 14.39 -20.47 -6.20
C HIS A 88 13.90 -20.49 -7.66
N ASN A 89 14.50 -19.69 -8.55
CA ASN A 89 14.12 -19.56 -9.96
C ASN A 89 12.60 -19.36 -10.18
N GLN A 90 11.95 -18.62 -9.28
CA GLN A 90 10.50 -18.44 -9.26
C GLN A 90 10.16 -16.96 -9.32
N THR A 91 9.30 -16.55 -10.25
CA THR A 91 8.87 -15.15 -10.34
C THR A 91 7.75 -14.85 -9.35
N LEU A 92 7.87 -13.72 -8.64
CA LEU A 92 6.89 -13.23 -7.68
C LEU A 92 6.05 -12.10 -8.31
N LYS A 93 4.80 -11.97 -7.87
CA LYS A 93 3.85 -11.01 -8.46
C LYS A 93 4.16 -9.55 -8.08
N PHE A 94 4.69 -9.30 -6.89
CA PHE A 94 5.07 -7.96 -6.47
C PHE A 94 6.30 -7.46 -7.23
N LYS A 95 6.25 -6.20 -7.66
CA LYS A 95 7.36 -5.48 -8.30
C LYS A 95 7.45 -4.07 -7.71
N GLY A 96 8.62 -3.68 -7.20
CA GLY A 96 8.82 -2.37 -6.58
C GLY A 96 8.51 -1.20 -7.52
N VAL A 97 8.74 -1.37 -8.83
CA VAL A 97 8.50 -0.36 -9.88
C VAL A 97 7.07 0.20 -9.87
N LEU A 98 6.07 -0.62 -9.54
CA LEU A 98 4.68 -0.16 -9.46
C LEU A 98 4.48 0.84 -8.33
N VAL A 99 5.19 0.66 -7.21
CA VAL A 99 5.15 1.59 -6.08
C VAL A 99 5.80 2.91 -6.44
N TYR A 100 6.89 2.90 -7.22
CA TYR A 100 7.54 4.14 -7.69
C TYR A 100 6.60 4.95 -8.58
N TRP A 101 5.89 4.28 -9.50
CA TRP A 101 4.86 4.92 -10.33
C TRP A 101 3.71 5.48 -9.50
N TYR A 102 3.23 4.71 -8.52
CA TYR A 102 2.17 5.16 -7.61
C TYR A 102 2.58 6.42 -6.83
N VAL A 103 3.77 6.42 -6.22
CA VAL A 103 4.27 7.57 -5.46
C VAL A 103 4.49 8.77 -6.38
N GLY A 104 5.08 8.57 -7.56
CA GLY A 104 5.29 9.64 -8.55
C GLY A 104 3.97 10.29 -8.99
N LEU A 105 2.95 9.50 -9.33
CA LEU A 105 1.63 10.01 -9.70
C LEU A 105 0.92 10.71 -8.52
N THR A 106 1.10 10.19 -7.31
CA THR A 106 0.49 10.81 -6.12
C THR A 106 1.13 12.17 -5.81
N ILE A 107 2.45 12.31 -5.97
CA ILE A 107 3.15 13.60 -5.83
C ILE A 107 2.69 14.58 -6.91
N LEU A 108 2.51 14.12 -8.15
CA LEU A 108 2.00 14.94 -9.23
C LEU A 108 0.62 15.54 -8.87
N ASN A 109 -0.26 14.78 -8.20
CA ASN A 109 -1.57 15.27 -7.75
C ASN A 109 -1.49 16.42 -6.73
N LEU A 110 -0.33 16.75 -6.16
CA LEU A 110 -0.16 17.94 -5.31
C LEU A 110 -0.23 19.24 -6.13
N VAL A 111 -0.04 19.17 -7.45
CA VAL A 111 -0.21 20.30 -8.37
C VAL A 111 -1.70 20.42 -8.71
N PRO A 112 -2.40 21.51 -8.34
CA PRO A 112 -3.85 21.65 -8.49
C PRO A 112 -4.37 21.58 -9.93
N LEU A 113 -3.49 21.65 -10.92
CA LEU A 113 -3.79 21.59 -12.36
C LEU A 113 -3.94 20.16 -12.89
N ILE A 114 -3.71 19.14 -12.06
CA ILE A 114 -3.75 17.74 -12.50
C ILE A 114 -5.13 17.13 -12.26
N ASN A 115 -5.65 16.49 -13.32
CA ASN A 115 -7.03 16.09 -13.53
C ASN A 115 -7.44 14.86 -12.67
N ILE A 116 -8.75 14.69 -12.42
CA ILE A 116 -9.43 13.51 -11.85
C ILE A 116 -8.86 12.17 -12.37
N ALA A 117 -8.40 12.15 -13.64
CA ALA A 117 -7.74 11.01 -14.25
C ALA A 117 -6.54 10.46 -13.44
N THR A 118 -5.63 11.31 -12.96
CA THR A 118 -4.44 10.84 -12.20
C THR A 118 -4.81 10.34 -10.81
N THR A 119 -5.85 10.90 -10.19
CA THR A 119 -6.43 10.38 -8.95
C THR A 119 -6.99 8.97 -9.16
N ILE A 120 -7.77 8.75 -10.23
CA ILE A 120 -8.30 7.42 -10.58
C ILE A 120 -7.17 6.43 -10.85
N ILE A 121 -6.16 6.82 -11.64
CA ILE A 121 -5.01 5.96 -11.95
C ILE A 121 -4.25 5.60 -10.67
N SER A 122 -4.04 6.55 -9.77
CA SER A 122 -3.34 6.32 -8.50
C SER A 122 -4.09 5.31 -7.63
N LEU A 123 -5.43 5.41 -7.56
CA LEU A 123 -6.27 4.45 -6.84
C LEU A 123 -6.17 3.04 -7.45
N VAL A 124 -6.23 2.92 -8.78
CA VAL A 124 -6.08 1.64 -9.48
C VAL A 124 -4.70 1.02 -9.20
N LEU A 125 -3.63 1.83 -9.27
CA LEU A 125 -2.28 1.35 -8.95
C LEU A 125 -2.16 0.88 -7.50
N PHE A 126 -2.74 1.62 -6.54
CA PHE A 126 -2.76 1.20 -5.14
C PHE A 126 -3.40 -0.18 -4.96
N ILE A 127 -4.57 -0.41 -5.58
CA ILE A 127 -5.28 -1.70 -5.55
C ILE A 127 -4.42 -2.81 -6.17
N ILE A 128 -3.76 -2.55 -7.30
CA ILE A 128 -2.87 -3.51 -7.98
C ILE A 128 -1.67 -3.86 -7.07
N ILE A 129 -1.02 -2.85 -6.48
CA ILE A 129 0.12 -3.05 -5.57
C ILE A 129 -0.30 -3.92 -4.40
N TRP A 130 -1.40 -3.59 -3.74
CA TRP A 130 -1.87 -4.34 -2.59
C TRP A 130 -2.24 -5.78 -2.97
N SER A 131 -2.93 -5.96 -4.09
CA SER A 131 -3.26 -7.27 -4.65
C SER A 131 -2.00 -8.11 -4.93
N ASN A 132 -0.95 -7.48 -5.45
CA ASN A 132 0.32 -8.17 -5.74
C ASN A 132 1.08 -8.55 -4.46
N ILE A 133 1.03 -7.73 -3.40
CA ILE A 133 1.56 -8.08 -2.07
C ILE A 133 0.84 -9.32 -1.53
N ALA A 134 -0.50 -9.32 -1.58
CA ALA A 134 -1.31 -10.42 -1.09
C ALA A 134 -1.05 -11.73 -1.87
N LYS A 135 -1.02 -11.66 -3.20
CA LYS A 135 -0.71 -12.80 -4.08
C LYS A 135 0.70 -13.33 -3.83
N THR A 136 1.69 -12.45 -3.70
CA THR A 136 3.07 -12.87 -3.41
C THR A 136 3.16 -13.55 -2.05
N THR A 137 2.51 -12.99 -1.03
CA THR A 137 2.45 -13.60 0.30
C THR A 137 1.84 -15.00 0.24
N LYS A 138 0.74 -15.18 -0.50
CA LYS A 138 0.10 -16.49 -0.70
C LYS A 138 1.04 -17.48 -1.40
N GLN A 139 1.69 -17.06 -2.49
CA GLN A 139 2.67 -17.88 -3.22
C GLN A 139 3.80 -18.41 -2.31
N LEU A 140 4.31 -17.57 -1.42
CA LEU A 140 5.41 -17.94 -0.53
C LEU A 140 4.96 -18.91 0.58
N LEU A 141 3.74 -18.76 1.10
CA LEU A 141 3.18 -19.64 2.12
C LEU A 141 2.79 -21.01 1.58
N GLU A 142 2.19 -21.06 0.39
CA GLU A 142 1.85 -22.33 -0.27
C GLU A 142 3.10 -23.18 -0.49
N LYS A 143 4.22 -22.55 -0.83
CA LYS A 143 5.50 -23.23 -1.00
C LYS A 143 6.13 -23.69 0.31
N ASP A 144 6.11 -22.88 1.37
CA ASP A 144 6.58 -23.29 2.71
C ASP A 144 5.83 -24.55 3.19
N ASN A 145 4.54 -24.68 2.85
CA ASN A 145 3.75 -25.88 3.18
C ASN A 145 4.03 -27.11 2.30
N LEU A 146 4.63 -26.93 1.12
CA LEU A 146 5.01 -28.05 0.23
C LEU A 146 6.41 -28.58 0.53
N GLU A 147 7.25 -27.79 1.19
CA GLU A 147 8.64 -28.12 1.53
C GLU A 147 8.80 -28.70 2.94
N ASN A 148 7.74 -28.67 3.78
CA ASN A 148 7.66 -29.30 5.11
C ASN A 148 6.78 -30.55 5.08
#